data_AF-A0A3D9ZLG0-F1
#
_entry.id   AF-A0A3D9ZLG0-F1
#
_cell.length_a   1.000
_cell.length_b   1.000
_cell.length_c   1.000
_cell.angle_alpha   90.00
_cell.angle_beta   90.00
_cell.angle_gamma   90.00
#
_symmetry.space_group_name_H-M   'P 1'
#
loop_
_entity.id
_entity.type
_entity.pdbx_description
1 polymer ?
#
loop_
_entity_poly.entity_id
_entity_poly.type
_entity_poly.pdbx_seq_one_letter_code
_entity_poly.pdbx_strand_id
1 'polypeptide(L)'
;MCVVLGAYLLALGAAWIVVALSPSSWHPLLVALVADVVATLVVFGLSMVVDNASLYDPYWSVAPPVVAAWWVVTTHTGDGPRQALVLLLIVIWAVRLTGNWAYGWKGLHHVDWRYDQLRATRGRVPWWLVSLGGIQLMPTLVVFLGLLPVWPALAGSRSFGWLDVVATVVTAAAIALEAVADVQMHRFAAAAVNRGRILATGVWRRTRHPNYLGEIAFWWGLFLFGLSAAPGWWWTVVGPVAMVVLFKAASIPLMDRRSLERRSGYADHMREVPALLPRLR
;
A
#
# COMPACT_ATOMS: atom_id res chain seq x y z
N MET A 1 -13.69 -14.37 -6.01
CA MET A 1 -12.54 -14.68 -5.14
C MET A 1 -11.59 -15.67 -5.80
N CYS A 2 -12.07 -16.83 -6.28
CA CYS A 2 -11.22 -17.86 -6.90
C CYS A 2 -10.35 -17.35 -8.06
N VAL A 3 -10.89 -16.50 -8.94
CA VAL A 3 -10.11 -15.91 -10.06
C VAL A 3 -8.96 -15.03 -9.56
N VAL A 4 -9.18 -14.24 -8.51
CA VAL A 4 -8.16 -13.37 -7.90
C VAL A 4 -7.05 -14.22 -7.28
N LEU A 5 -7.43 -15.25 -6.50
CA LEU A 5 -6.48 -16.18 -5.90
C LEU A 5 -5.67 -16.92 -6.97
N GLY A 6 -6.33 -17.45 -8.00
CA GLY A 6 -5.67 -18.11 -9.12
C GLY A 6 -4.68 -17.19 -9.84
N ALA A 7 -5.07 -15.95 -10.10
CA ALA A 7 -4.17 -14.96 -10.69
C ALA A 7 -2.92 -14.71 -9.84
N TYR A 8 -3.08 -14.66 -8.50
CA TYR A 8 -1.98 -14.35 -7.60
C TYR A 8 -1.07 -15.55 -7.37
N LEU A 9 -1.61 -16.78 -7.41
CA LEU A 9 -0.79 -17.99 -7.42
C LEU A 9 0.06 -18.10 -8.70
N LEU A 10 -0.50 -17.74 -9.86
CA LEU A 10 0.26 -17.67 -11.11
C LEU A 10 1.34 -16.59 -11.07
N ALA A 11 1.00 -15.40 -10.56
CA ALA A 11 1.96 -14.31 -10.37
C ALA A 11 3.09 -14.70 -9.41
N LEU A 12 2.76 -15.37 -8.30
CA LEU A 12 3.74 -15.90 -7.35
C LEU A 12 4.64 -16.96 -7.99
N GLY A 13 4.08 -17.88 -8.78
CA GLY A 13 4.85 -18.88 -9.53
C GLY A 13 5.83 -18.22 -10.51
N ALA A 14 5.40 -17.20 -11.25
CA ALA A 14 6.26 -16.45 -12.16
C ALA A 14 7.38 -15.70 -11.41
N ALA A 15 7.06 -15.04 -10.28
CA ALA A 15 8.05 -14.41 -9.42
C ALA A 15 9.06 -15.44 -8.87
N TRP A 16 8.59 -16.63 -8.47
CA TRP A 16 9.47 -17.69 -7.98
C TRP A 16 10.43 -18.21 -9.06
N ILE A 17 9.96 -18.32 -10.31
CA ILE A 17 10.83 -18.66 -11.45
C ILE A 17 11.93 -17.62 -11.62
N VAL A 18 11.61 -16.32 -11.52
CA VAL A 18 12.62 -15.25 -11.56
C VAL A 18 13.65 -15.44 -10.46
N VAL A 19 13.21 -15.66 -9.22
CA VAL A 19 14.11 -15.90 -8.08
C VAL A 19 15.01 -17.13 -8.32
N ALA A 20 14.43 -18.24 -8.76
CA ALA A 20 15.16 -19.51 -8.95
C ALA A 20 16.18 -19.46 -10.09
N LEU A 21 15.92 -18.65 -11.12
CA LEU A 21 16.82 -18.48 -12.27
C LEU A 21 17.79 -17.31 -12.12
N SER A 22 17.63 -16.48 -11.07
CA SER A 22 18.48 -15.30 -10.87
C SER A 22 19.91 -15.72 -10.48
N PRO A 23 20.95 -15.11 -11.08
CA PRO A 23 22.33 -15.35 -10.68
C PRO A 23 22.55 -15.01 -9.21
N SER A 24 23.33 -15.81 -8.49
CA SER A 24 23.69 -15.56 -7.08
C SER A 24 24.49 -14.26 -6.88
N SER A 25 25.05 -13.69 -7.95
CA SER A 25 25.74 -12.40 -7.93
C SER A 25 24.79 -11.20 -7.90
N TRP A 26 23.50 -11.38 -8.23
CA TRP A 26 22.53 -10.30 -8.19
C TRP A 26 22.16 -9.94 -6.76
N HIS A 27 22.10 -8.64 -6.49
CA HIS A 27 21.67 -8.17 -5.19
C HIS A 27 20.19 -8.54 -4.94
N PRO A 28 19.79 -9.01 -3.74
CA PRO A 28 18.42 -9.45 -3.46
C PRO A 28 17.34 -8.39 -3.73
N LEU A 29 17.65 -7.11 -3.58
CA LEU A 29 16.76 -6.01 -4.00
C LEU A 29 16.45 -6.05 -5.51
N LEU A 30 17.45 -6.28 -6.36
CA LEU A 30 17.24 -6.34 -7.81
C LEU A 30 16.40 -7.56 -8.19
N VAL A 31 16.70 -8.71 -7.59
CA VAL A 31 15.93 -9.95 -7.80
C VAL A 31 14.45 -9.73 -7.40
N ALA A 32 14.20 -9.15 -6.23
CA ALA A 32 12.85 -8.85 -5.77
C ALA A 32 12.13 -7.86 -6.70
N LEU A 33 12.81 -6.80 -7.17
CA LEU A 33 12.22 -5.84 -8.11
C LEU A 33 11.81 -6.51 -9.42
N VAL A 34 12.70 -7.31 -10.02
CA VAL A 34 12.40 -8.01 -11.28
C VAL A 34 11.26 -9.01 -11.06
N ALA A 35 11.27 -9.75 -9.96
CA ALA A 35 10.22 -10.70 -9.61
C ALA A 35 8.85 -10.00 -9.43
N ASP A 36 8.81 -8.86 -8.74
CA ASP A 36 7.60 -8.07 -8.51
C ASP A 36 7.05 -7.44 -9.80
N VAL A 37 7.93 -6.94 -10.68
CA VAL A 37 7.55 -6.46 -12.02
C VAL A 37 6.99 -7.60 -12.86
N VAL A 38 7.62 -8.78 -12.87
CA VAL A 38 7.13 -9.94 -13.62
C VAL A 38 5.78 -10.42 -13.09
N ALA A 39 5.61 -10.51 -11.78
CA ALA A 39 4.32 -10.84 -11.17
C ALA A 39 3.25 -9.80 -11.49
N THR A 40 3.58 -8.50 -11.48
CA THR A 40 2.70 -7.43 -11.93
C THR A 40 2.28 -7.60 -13.40
N LEU A 41 3.20 -8.00 -14.28
CA LEU A 41 2.88 -8.26 -15.69
C LEU A 41 1.93 -9.46 -15.87
N VAL A 42 2.05 -10.48 -15.04
CA VAL A 42 1.10 -11.61 -15.01
C VAL A 42 -0.29 -11.14 -14.56
N VAL A 43 -0.37 -10.39 -13.45
CA VAL A 43 -1.63 -9.81 -12.97
C VAL A 43 -2.24 -8.90 -14.03
N PHE A 44 -1.42 -8.09 -14.71
CA PHE A 44 -1.83 -7.23 -15.81
C PHE A 44 -2.43 -8.03 -16.97
N GLY A 45 -1.72 -9.04 -17.47
CA GLY A 45 -2.20 -9.89 -18.55
C GLY A 45 -3.56 -10.53 -18.22
N LEU A 46 -3.69 -11.06 -17.00
CA LEU A 46 -4.96 -11.64 -16.53
C LEU A 46 -6.05 -10.59 -16.37
N SER A 47 -5.73 -9.39 -15.88
CA SER A 47 -6.67 -8.26 -15.75
C SER A 47 -7.24 -7.83 -17.10
N MET A 48 -6.45 -7.96 -18.17
CA MET A 48 -6.89 -7.68 -19.54
C MET A 48 -7.81 -8.79 -20.08
N VAL A 49 -7.51 -10.05 -19.77
CA VAL A 49 -8.36 -11.20 -20.16
C VAL A 49 -9.74 -11.13 -19.51
N VAL A 50 -9.81 -10.72 -18.24
CA VAL A 50 -11.09 -10.60 -17.50
C VAL A 50 -11.74 -9.21 -17.62
N ASP A 51 -11.15 -8.30 -18.40
CA ASP A 51 -11.50 -6.87 -18.52
C ASP A 51 -11.76 -6.15 -17.19
N ASN A 52 -10.91 -6.40 -16.18
CA ASN A 52 -11.05 -5.81 -14.86
C ASN A 52 -9.69 -5.44 -14.26
N ALA A 53 -9.35 -4.14 -14.33
CA ALA A 53 -8.11 -3.61 -13.76
C ALA A 53 -8.09 -3.64 -12.22
N SER A 54 -9.25 -3.67 -11.56
CA SER A 54 -9.34 -3.85 -10.10
C SER A 54 -8.92 -5.23 -9.61
N LEU A 55 -8.62 -6.18 -10.51
CA LEU A 55 -7.89 -7.40 -10.17
C LEU A 55 -6.54 -7.12 -9.50
N TYR A 56 -5.90 -5.98 -9.83
CA TYR A 56 -4.64 -5.54 -9.25
C TYR A 56 -4.79 -4.96 -7.83
N ASP A 57 -5.98 -4.50 -7.45
CA ASP A 57 -6.16 -3.68 -6.23
C ASP A 57 -5.67 -4.32 -4.91
N PRO A 58 -5.75 -5.65 -4.67
CA PRO A 58 -5.13 -6.23 -3.48
C PRO A 58 -3.63 -6.51 -3.62
N TYR A 59 -3.09 -6.57 -4.84
CA TYR A 59 -1.74 -7.05 -5.15
C TYR A 59 -0.67 -6.27 -4.38
N TRP A 60 -0.80 -4.94 -4.36
CA TRP A 60 0.17 -4.06 -3.71
C TRP A 60 0.24 -4.22 -2.18
N SER A 61 -0.76 -4.87 -1.56
CA SER A 61 -0.72 -5.26 -0.15
C SER A 61 -0.30 -6.72 0.07
N VAL A 62 -0.44 -7.58 -0.95
CA VAL A 62 -0.06 -9.00 -0.91
C VAL A 62 1.43 -9.22 -1.22
N ALA A 63 2.02 -8.43 -2.13
CA ALA A 63 3.43 -8.58 -2.50
C ALA A 63 4.41 -8.28 -1.34
N PRO A 64 4.24 -7.22 -0.51
CA PRO A 64 5.13 -6.90 0.60
C PRO A 64 5.48 -8.04 1.57
N PRO A 65 4.52 -8.78 2.18
CA PRO A 65 4.87 -9.87 3.09
C PRO A 65 5.61 -11.03 2.40
N VAL A 66 5.33 -11.30 1.11
CA VAL A 66 6.02 -12.34 0.34
C VAL A 66 7.49 -11.95 0.13
N VAL A 67 7.73 -10.71 -0.31
CA VAL A 67 9.09 -10.18 -0.52
C VAL A 67 9.87 -10.15 0.79
N ALA A 68 9.25 -9.65 1.87
CA ALA A 68 9.88 -9.60 3.19
C ALA A 68 10.23 -11.00 3.72
N ALA A 69 9.33 -11.97 3.60
CA ALA A 69 9.59 -13.35 4.01
C ALA A 69 10.75 -13.97 3.22
N TRP A 70 10.81 -13.74 1.91
CA TRP A 70 11.92 -14.21 1.09
C TRP A 70 13.26 -13.58 1.51
N TRP A 71 13.28 -12.28 1.82
CA TRP A 71 14.47 -11.62 2.35
C TRP A 71 14.91 -12.17 3.72
N VAL A 72 13.99 -12.49 4.62
CA VAL A 72 14.32 -13.14 5.91
C VAL A 72 15.00 -14.48 5.68
N VAL A 73 14.50 -15.30 4.77
CA VAL A 73 15.06 -16.65 4.50
C VAL A 73 16.42 -16.58 3.80
N THR A 74 16.63 -15.56 2.96
CA THR A 74 17.87 -15.43 2.18
C THR A 74 18.97 -14.63 2.89
N THR A 75 18.63 -13.84 3.90
CA THR A 75 19.63 -13.14 4.71
C THR A 75 20.02 -13.98 5.94
N HIS A 76 21.33 -14.11 6.18
CA HIS A 76 21.87 -14.86 7.31
C HIS A 76 22.50 -13.96 8.39
N THR A 77 22.40 -12.63 8.23
CA THR A 77 23.10 -11.64 9.07
C THR A 77 22.17 -10.76 9.90
N GLY A 78 20.86 -10.94 9.76
CA GLY A 78 19.86 -10.11 10.43
C GLY A 78 19.69 -10.40 11.91
N ASP A 79 19.21 -9.39 12.64
CA ASP A 79 18.75 -9.52 14.02
C ASP A 79 17.39 -10.22 14.07
N GLY A 80 17.33 -11.42 14.67
CA GLY A 80 16.12 -12.26 14.71
C GLY A 80 14.88 -11.59 15.31
N PRO A 81 14.96 -10.94 16.48
CA PRO A 81 13.86 -10.17 17.05
C PRO A 81 13.31 -9.09 16.10
N ARG A 82 14.19 -8.29 15.48
CA ARG A 82 13.78 -7.28 14.48
C ARG A 82 13.12 -7.94 13.27
N GLN A 83 13.69 -9.01 12.73
CA GLN A 83 13.11 -9.72 11.58
C GLN A 83 11.69 -10.21 11.87
N ALA A 84 11.49 -10.88 13.01
CA ALA A 84 10.19 -11.37 13.41
C ALA A 84 9.17 -10.24 13.57
N LEU A 85 9.57 -9.11 14.18
CA LEU A 85 8.71 -7.98 14.43
C LEU A 85 8.32 -7.22 13.15
N VAL A 86 9.29 -6.94 12.28
CA VAL A 86 9.05 -6.29 10.97
C VAL A 86 8.13 -7.16 10.12
N LEU A 87 8.40 -8.47 10.03
CA LEU A 87 7.55 -9.39 9.27
C LEU A 87 6.13 -9.45 9.84
N LEU A 88 5.98 -9.53 11.17
CA LEU A 88 4.68 -9.53 11.83
C LEU A 88 3.87 -8.27 11.50
N LEU A 89 4.48 -7.08 11.62
CA LEU A 89 3.81 -5.81 11.35
C LEU A 89 3.40 -5.68 9.88
N ILE A 90 4.26 -6.10 8.94
CA ILE A 90 3.93 -6.12 7.51
C ILE A 90 2.75 -7.08 7.24
N VAL A 91 2.75 -8.27 7.85
CA VAL A 91 1.65 -9.24 7.69
C VAL A 91 0.35 -8.69 8.27
N ILE A 92 0.36 -8.09 9.45
CA ILE A 92 -0.84 -7.48 10.05
C ILE A 92 -1.38 -6.36 9.15
N TRP A 93 -0.50 -5.48 8.66
CA TRP A 93 -0.88 -4.42 7.71
C TRP A 93 -1.48 -5.01 6.43
N ALA A 94 -0.82 -5.98 5.81
CA ALA A 94 -1.25 -6.62 4.57
C ALA A 94 -2.61 -7.30 4.71
N VAL A 95 -2.79 -8.10 5.77
CA VAL A 95 -4.06 -8.79 6.06
C VAL A 95 -5.19 -7.78 6.26
N ARG A 96 -4.94 -6.70 7.02
CA ARG A 96 -5.97 -5.68 7.26
C ARG A 96 -6.34 -4.96 5.97
N LEU A 97 -5.35 -4.56 5.18
CA LEU A 97 -5.56 -3.81 3.94
C LEU A 97 -6.23 -4.65 2.86
N THR A 98 -5.77 -5.89 2.64
CA THR A 98 -6.44 -6.87 1.76
C THR A 98 -7.85 -7.18 2.27
N GLY A 99 -8.04 -7.31 3.58
CA GLY A 99 -9.36 -7.53 4.19
C GLY A 99 -10.32 -6.35 3.98
N ASN A 100 -9.83 -5.12 4.06
CA ASN A 100 -10.59 -3.91 3.77
C ASN A 100 -11.04 -3.87 2.31
N TRP A 101 -10.16 -4.23 1.37
CA TRP A 101 -10.53 -4.42 -0.03
C TRP A 101 -11.58 -5.52 -0.22
N ALA A 102 -11.38 -6.68 0.41
CA ALA A 102 -12.27 -7.84 0.28
C ALA A 102 -13.68 -7.55 0.78
N TYR A 103 -13.84 -6.70 1.81
CA TYR A 103 -15.14 -6.25 2.30
C TYR A 103 -15.95 -5.50 1.23
N GLY A 104 -15.28 -4.64 0.45
CA GLY A 104 -15.88 -3.87 -0.64
C GLY A 104 -16.09 -4.66 -1.93
N TRP A 105 -15.29 -5.70 -2.17
CA TRP A 105 -15.28 -6.46 -3.40
C TRP A 105 -16.58 -7.24 -3.64
N LYS A 106 -17.22 -7.05 -4.81
CA LYS A 106 -18.47 -7.74 -5.20
C LYS A 106 -18.31 -8.77 -6.31
N GLY A 107 -17.10 -8.99 -6.81
CA GLY A 107 -16.82 -9.89 -7.93
C GLY A 107 -16.32 -9.13 -9.16
N LEU A 108 -16.10 -9.86 -10.26
CA LEU A 108 -15.44 -9.31 -11.46
C LEU A 108 -16.26 -8.26 -12.22
N HIS A 109 -17.54 -8.07 -11.88
CA HIS A 109 -18.33 -6.95 -12.39
C HIS A 109 -18.04 -5.62 -11.66
N HIS A 110 -17.34 -5.68 -10.51
CA HIS A 110 -16.94 -4.50 -9.76
C HIS A 110 -15.62 -3.96 -10.30
N VAL A 111 -15.62 -2.70 -10.72
CA VAL A 111 -14.43 -1.95 -11.12
C VAL A 111 -14.37 -0.68 -10.26
N ASP A 112 -13.17 -0.33 -9.80
CA ASP A 112 -12.97 0.92 -9.08
C ASP A 112 -13.28 2.10 -10.01
N TRP A 113 -14.13 3.01 -9.52
CA TRP A 113 -14.56 4.21 -10.23
C TRP A 113 -13.42 5.08 -10.78
N ARG A 114 -12.22 5.03 -10.17
CA ARG A 114 -11.04 5.75 -10.67
C ARG A 114 -10.63 5.21 -12.04
N TYR A 115 -10.77 3.91 -12.24
CA TYR A 115 -10.41 3.25 -13.49
C TYR A 115 -11.45 3.51 -14.56
N ASP A 116 -12.74 3.59 -14.20
CA ASP A 116 -13.79 4.04 -15.11
C ASP A 116 -13.54 5.49 -15.57
N GLN A 117 -13.18 6.38 -14.65
CA GLN A 117 -12.81 7.76 -14.99
C GLN A 117 -11.60 7.80 -15.91
N LEU A 118 -10.51 7.08 -15.58
CA LEU A 118 -9.33 7.00 -16.45
C LEU A 118 -9.67 6.43 -17.83
N ARG A 119 -10.50 5.39 -17.89
CA ARG A 119 -10.96 4.77 -19.15
C ARG A 119 -11.76 5.77 -19.99
N ALA A 120 -12.57 6.62 -19.36
CA ALA A 120 -13.34 7.66 -20.03
C ALA A 120 -12.48 8.87 -20.46
N THR A 121 -11.45 9.24 -19.71
CA THR A 121 -10.62 10.44 -19.97
C THR A 121 -9.30 10.17 -20.70
N ARG A 122 -8.99 8.92 -21.06
CA ARG A 122 -7.71 8.53 -21.71
C ARG A 122 -7.47 9.14 -23.10
N GLY A 123 -8.48 9.74 -23.71
CA GLY A 123 -8.41 10.24 -25.09
C GLY A 123 -8.01 9.13 -26.07
N ARG A 124 -6.94 9.35 -26.84
CA ARG A 124 -6.44 8.41 -27.86
C ARG A 124 -5.47 7.36 -27.33
N VAL A 125 -5.06 7.43 -26.07
CA VAL A 125 -4.09 6.48 -25.48
C VAL A 125 -4.75 5.11 -25.35
N PRO A 126 -4.13 4.01 -25.86
CA PRO A 126 -4.68 2.67 -25.72
C PRO A 126 -4.91 2.29 -24.24
N TRP A 127 -6.04 1.64 -23.95
CA TRP A 127 -6.40 1.28 -22.58
C TRP A 127 -5.33 0.44 -21.88
N TRP A 128 -4.72 -0.51 -22.59
CA TRP A 128 -3.69 -1.38 -22.05
C TRP A 128 -2.49 -0.59 -21.50
N LEU A 129 -2.12 0.53 -22.13
CA LEU A 129 -0.99 1.36 -21.69
C LEU A 129 -1.34 2.18 -20.44
N VAL A 130 -2.56 2.72 -20.38
CA VAL A 130 -3.07 3.43 -19.19
C VAL A 130 -3.20 2.48 -18.00
N SER A 131 -3.73 1.28 -18.24
CA SER A 131 -3.86 0.23 -17.23
C SER A 131 -2.49 -0.23 -16.74
N LEU A 132 -1.59 -0.62 -17.65
CA LEU A 132 -0.26 -1.07 -17.27
C LEU A 132 0.53 0.02 -16.55
N GLY A 133 0.64 1.22 -17.13
CA GLY A 133 1.48 2.28 -16.58
C GLY A 133 0.91 2.92 -15.33
N GLY A 134 -0.35 3.36 -15.38
CA GLY A 134 -0.95 4.19 -14.32
C GLY A 134 -1.59 3.40 -13.18
N ILE A 135 -2.22 2.26 -13.48
CA ILE A 135 -3.01 1.50 -12.50
C ILE A 135 -2.16 0.43 -11.81
N GLN A 136 -1.21 -0.19 -12.53
CA GLN A 136 -0.51 -1.38 -12.04
C GLN A 136 0.98 -1.12 -11.79
N LEU A 137 1.74 -0.76 -12.81
CA LEU A 137 3.19 -0.64 -12.70
C LEU A 137 3.62 0.56 -11.83
N MET A 138 2.99 1.72 -11.97
CA MET A 138 3.33 2.88 -11.12
C MET A 138 3.11 2.59 -9.62
N PRO A 139 1.95 2.07 -9.17
CA PRO A 139 1.79 1.69 -7.77
C PRO A 139 2.73 0.58 -7.32
N THR A 140 3.00 -0.44 -8.16
CA THR A 140 4.00 -1.48 -7.86
C THR A 140 5.35 -0.86 -7.56
N LEU A 141 5.84 0.04 -8.41
CA LEU A 141 7.14 0.68 -8.21
C LEU A 141 7.15 1.57 -6.96
N VAL A 142 6.09 2.33 -6.68
CA VAL A 142 6.01 3.16 -5.46
C VAL A 142 6.03 2.28 -4.20
N VAL A 143 5.31 1.16 -4.20
CA VAL A 143 5.30 0.21 -3.08
C VAL A 143 6.65 -0.48 -2.93
N PHE A 144 7.30 -0.85 -4.03
CA PHE A 144 8.65 -1.39 -3.99
C PHE A 144 9.66 -0.37 -3.43
N LEU A 145 9.55 0.92 -3.80
CA LEU A 145 10.33 1.98 -3.18
C LEU A 145 10.08 2.04 -1.66
N GLY A 146 8.83 1.90 -1.23
CA GLY A 146 8.45 1.79 0.18
C GLY A 146 9.06 0.58 0.90
N LEU A 147 9.37 -0.50 0.19
CA LEU A 147 10.02 -1.70 0.72
C LEU A 147 11.55 -1.61 0.78
N LEU A 148 12.18 -0.66 0.10
CA LEU A 148 13.63 -0.47 0.18
C LEU A 148 14.20 -0.44 1.60
N PRO A 149 13.61 0.27 2.59
CA PRO A 149 14.12 0.24 3.97
C PRO A 149 13.91 -1.10 4.69
N VAL A 150 13.03 -1.98 4.20
CA VAL A 150 12.81 -3.29 4.81
C VAL A 150 14.02 -4.20 4.59
N TRP A 151 14.71 -4.11 3.45
CA TRP A 151 15.94 -4.89 3.24
C TRP A 151 17.02 -4.65 4.32
N PRO A 152 17.49 -3.42 4.58
CA PRO A 152 18.45 -3.18 5.67
C PRO A 152 17.86 -3.49 7.04
N ALA A 153 16.54 -3.34 7.25
CA ALA A 153 15.90 -3.76 8.50
C ALA A 153 16.05 -5.27 8.75
N LEU A 154 15.96 -6.10 7.70
CA LEU A 154 16.03 -7.55 7.82
C LEU A 154 17.46 -8.09 7.71
N ALA A 155 18.35 -7.44 6.97
CA ALA A 155 19.71 -7.92 6.70
C ALA A 155 20.79 -7.22 7.55
N GLY A 156 20.47 -6.08 8.17
CA GLY A 156 21.41 -5.30 8.97
C GLY A 156 21.80 -6.01 10.27
N SER A 157 23.08 -5.90 10.62
CA SER A 157 23.72 -6.64 11.73
C SER A 157 23.70 -5.92 13.07
N ARG A 158 23.22 -4.66 13.14
CA ARG A 158 23.08 -3.96 14.43
C ARG A 158 21.99 -4.64 15.24
N SER A 159 22.28 -4.94 16.51
CA SER A 159 21.31 -5.49 17.44
C SER A 159 20.07 -4.61 17.58
N PHE A 160 18.96 -5.21 17.97
CA PHE A 160 17.74 -4.50 18.33
C PHE A 160 18.00 -3.36 19.33
N GLY A 161 17.49 -2.16 19.06
CA GLY A 161 17.76 -0.95 19.84
C GLY A 161 16.54 -0.07 20.07
N TRP A 162 16.76 1.08 20.71
CA TRP A 162 15.67 2.02 21.06
C TRP A 162 14.91 2.54 19.83
N LEU A 163 15.59 2.70 18.68
CA LEU A 163 14.96 3.18 17.45
C LEU A 163 14.01 2.10 16.87
N ASP A 164 14.28 0.82 17.10
CA ASP A 164 13.35 -0.27 16.77
C ASP A 164 12.07 -0.19 17.62
N VAL A 165 12.18 0.21 18.89
CA VAL A 165 11.00 0.44 19.76
C VAL A 165 10.16 1.60 19.21
N VAL A 166 10.80 2.71 18.84
CA VAL A 166 10.10 3.85 18.21
C VAL A 166 9.44 3.44 16.91
N ALA A 167 10.16 2.72 16.04
CA ALA A 167 9.64 2.20 14.78
C ALA A 167 8.41 1.31 15.00
N THR A 168 8.48 0.41 15.98
CA THR A 168 7.38 -0.48 16.36
C THR A 168 6.14 0.31 16.78
N VAL A 169 6.30 1.31 17.66
CA VAL A 169 5.18 2.14 18.12
C VAL A 169 4.56 2.91 16.96
N VAL A 170 5.39 3.51 16.09
CA VAL A 170 4.92 4.26 14.91
C VAL A 170 4.15 3.34 13.96
N THR A 171 4.71 2.19 13.59
CA THR A 171 4.09 1.23 12.66
C THR A 171 2.81 0.62 13.25
N ALA A 172 2.81 0.23 14.52
CA ALA A 172 1.62 -0.33 15.16
C ALA A 172 0.50 0.72 15.30
N ALA A 173 0.83 1.95 15.70
CA ALA A 173 -0.13 3.04 15.80
C ALA A 173 -0.69 3.44 14.43
N ALA A 174 0.13 3.40 13.38
CA ALA A 174 -0.29 3.59 12.00
C ALA A 174 -1.35 2.55 11.61
N ILE A 175 -1.03 1.26 11.74
CA ILE A 175 -1.96 0.15 11.43
C ILE A 175 -3.28 0.30 12.22
N ALA A 176 -3.20 0.65 13.51
CA ALA A 176 -4.37 0.84 14.35
C ALA A 176 -5.22 2.04 13.91
N LEU A 177 -4.60 3.17 13.56
CA LEU A 177 -5.31 4.36 13.06
C LEU A 177 -6.11 4.03 11.81
N GLU A 178 -5.49 3.32 10.87
CA GLU A 178 -6.15 2.95 9.64
C GLU A 178 -7.29 1.94 9.88
N ALA A 179 -7.07 0.92 10.71
CA ALA A 179 -8.12 -0.05 11.07
C ALA A 179 -9.33 0.65 11.70
N VAL A 180 -9.10 1.60 12.61
CA VAL A 180 -10.17 2.41 13.21
C VAL A 180 -10.86 3.28 12.16
N ALA A 181 -10.10 3.92 11.27
CA ALA A 181 -10.65 4.76 10.20
C ALA A 181 -11.56 3.96 9.26
N ASP A 182 -11.09 2.80 8.79
CA ASP A 182 -11.80 1.90 7.88
C ASP A 182 -13.10 1.37 8.52
N VAL A 183 -13.04 0.89 9.77
CA VAL A 183 -14.24 0.42 10.50
C VAL A 183 -15.26 1.53 10.71
N GLN A 184 -14.81 2.75 11.07
CA GLN A 184 -15.72 3.90 11.20
C GLN A 184 -16.38 4.24 9.87
N MET A 185 -15.63 4.23 8.76
CA MET A 185 -16.16 4.49 7.43
C MET A 185 -17.15 3.42 6.97
N HIS A 186 -16.85 2.14 7.18
CA HIS A 186 -17.77 1.03 6.85
C HIS A 186 -19.09 1.13 7.60
N ARG A 187 -19.04 1.36 8.91
CA ARG A 187 -20.26 1.53 9.73
C ARG A 187 -21.07 2.74 9.29
N PHE A 188 -20.40 3.85 8.98
CA PHE A 188 -21.06 5.05 8.50
C PHE A 188 -21.75 4.83 7.15
N ALA A 189 -21.03 4.24 6.18
CA ALA A 189 -21.50 4.01 4.82
C ALA A 189 -22.61 2.95 4.72
N ALA A 190 -22.67 1.99 5.64
CA ALA A 190 -23.70 0.95 5.66
C ALA A 190 -25.10 1.52 6.00
N ALA A 191 -25.19 2.61 6.75
CA ALA A 191 -26.45 3.21 7.13
C ALA A 191 -27.04 4.08 6.00
N ALA A 192 -28.22 3.73 5.49
CA ALA A 192 -28.85 4.44 4.37
C ALA A 192 -29.07 5.95 4.64
N VAL A 193 -29.35 6.32 5.89
CA VAL A 193 -29.51 7.72 6.33
C VAL A 193 -28.25 8.57 6.12
N ASN A 194 -27.07 7.94 6.03
CA ASN A 194 -25.79 8.61 5.84
C ASN A 194 -25.39 8.77 4.37
N ARG A 195 -26.20 8.28 3.42
CA ARG A 195 -25.91 8.48 1.99
C ARG A 195 -25.81 9.98 1.68
N GLY A 196 -24.72 10.36 1.01
CA GLY A 196 -24.41 11.76 0.68
C GLY A 196 -23.93 12.62 1.86
N ARG A 197 -23.89 12.10 3.09
CA ARG A 197 -23.39 12.82 4.26
C ARG A 197 -21.88 12.67 4.43
N ILE A 198 -21.31 13.52 5.29
CA ILE A 198 -19.89 13.57 5.62
C ILE A 198 -19.69 12.92 6.99
N LEU A 199 -18.74 11.98 7.10
CA LEU A 199 -18.32 11.42 8.37
C LEU A 199 -17.38 12.41 9.06
N ALA A 200 -17.87 13.09 10.09
CA ALA A 200 -17.12 14.14 10.82
C ALA A 200 -16.94 13.81 12.32
N THR A 201 -16.96 12.53 12.68
CA THR A 201 -16.80 12.02 14.06
C THR A 201 -15.58 11.11 14.19
N GLY A 202 -15.18 10.77 15.42
CA GLY A 202 -14.07 9.84 15.65
C GLY A 202 -12.75 10.37 15.09
N VAL A 203 -11.98 9.52 14.40
CA VAL A 203 -10.69 9.93 13.82
C VAL A 203 -10.88 10.88 12.64
N TRP A 204 -12.01 10.79 11.94
CA TRP A 204 -12.38 11.64 10.80
C TRP A 204 -12.68 13.10 11.18
N ARG A 205 -12.92 13.39 12.47
CA ARG A 205 -13.03 14.77 12.96
C ARG A 205 -11.69 15.51 12.96
N ARG A 206 -10.58 14.77 13.09
CA ARG A 206 -9.23 15.36 13.26
C ARG A 206 -8.51 15.56 11.93
N THR A 207 -8.80 14.70 10.97
CA THR A 207 -8.22 14.70 9.63
C THR A 207 -9.21 14.10 8.65
N ARG A 208 -9.25 14.61 7.42
CA ARG A 208 -10.17 14.14 6.38
C ARG A 208 -9.76 12.79 5.78
N HIS A 209 -8.49 12.40 5.93
CA HIS A 209 -7.95 11.14 5.40
C HIS A 209 -7.12 10.39 6.46
N PRO A 210 -7.71 9.95 7.58
CA PRO A 210 -6.98 9.30 8.67
C PRO A 210 -6.34 7.98 8.26
N ASN A 211 -6.98 7.21 7.38
CA ASN A 211 -6.41 6.00 6.79
C ASN A 211 -5.19 6.31 5.90
N TYR A 212 -5.20 7.41 5.14
CA TYR A 212 -4.02 7.79 4.36
C TYR A 212 -2.87 8.28 5.24
N LEU A 213 -3.18 8.96 6.35
CA LEU A 213 -2.16 9.33 7.34
C LEU A 213 -1.50 8.09 7.95
N GLY A 214 -2.30 7.09 8.33
CA GLY A 214 -1.78 5.85 8.85
C GLY A 214 -0.96 5.09 7.81
N GLU A 215 -1.44 4.99 6.56
CA GLU A 215 -0.70 4.34 5.47
C GLU A 215 0.67 5.01 5.25
N ILE A 216 0.73 6.35 5.19
CA ILE A 216 2.01 7.08 5.12
C ILE A 216 2.90 6.76 6.33
N ALA A 217 2.34 6.80 7.54
CA ALA A 217 3.09 6.56 8.77
C ALA A 217 3.63 5.12 8.88
N PHE A 218 2.93 4.13 8.31
CA PHE A 218 3.39 2.75 8.23
C PHE A 218 4.72 2.65 7.48
N TRP A 219 4.82 3.27 6.29
CA TRP A 219 6.05 3.29 5.49
C TRP A 219 7.19 4.05 6.17
N TRP A 220 6.88 5.14 6.90
CA TRP A 220 7.88 5.82 7.73
C TRP A 220 8.38 4.93 8.88
N GLY A 221 7.51 4.16 9.52
CA GLY A 221 7.91 3.20 10.54
C GLY A 221 8.85 2.11 10.01
N LEU A 222 8.58 1.59 8.80
CA LEU A 222 9.50 0.65 8.13
C LEU A 222 10.87 1.29 7.83
N PHE A 223 10.89 2.57 7.44
CA PHE A 223 12.12 3.34 7.30
C PHE A 223 12.92 3.45 8.60
N LEU A 224 12.26 3.67 9.74
CA LEU A 224 12.93 3.74 11.04
C LEU A 224 13.59 2.41 11.43
N PHE A 225 12.95 1.26 11.14
CA PHE A 225 13.57 -0.05 11.33
C PHE A 225 14.84 -0.21 10.47
N GLY A 226 14.77 0.18 9.20
CA GLY A 226 15.92 0.14 8.29
C GLY A 226 17.08 1.03 8.77
N LEU A 227 16.77 2.24 9.24
CA LEU A 227 17.73 3.17 9.79
C LEU A 227 18.35 2.66 11.11
N SER A 228 17.57 2.00 11.97
CA SER A 228 18.05 1.37 13.20
C SER A 228 19.08 0.28 12.89
N ALA A 229 18.73 -0.60 11.95
CA ALA A 229 19.53 -1.75 11.57
C ALA A 229 20.82 -1.38 10.82
N ALA A 230 20.75 -0.40 9.91
CA ALA A 230 21.88 0.03 9.11
C ALA A 230 21.78 1.52 8.71
N PRO A 231 22.31 2.45 9.53
CA PRO A 231 22.18 3.89 9.27
C PRO A 231 22.72 4.37 7.92
N GLY A 232 23.68 3.65 7.33
CA GLY A 232 24.21 3.93 5.99
C GLY A 232 23.16 3.82 4.87
N TRP A 233 22.02 3.18 5.14
CA TRP A 233 20.88 3.05 4.22
C TRP A 233 19.86 4.18 4.35
N TRP A 234 20.23 5.33 4.92
CA TRP A 234 19.36 6.50 5.08
C TRP A 234 18.70 6.95 3.76
N TRP A 235 19.35 6.71 2.61
CA TRP A 235 18.84 7.07 1.28
C TRP A 235 17.53 6.35 0.91
N THR A 236 17.20 5.24 1.59
CA THR A 236 15.93 4.52 1.44
C THR A 236 14.71 5.34 1.90
N VAL A 237 14.93 6.52 2.50
CA VAL A 237 13.89 7.54 2.76
C VAL A 237 13.09 7.91 1.50
N VAL A 238 13.64 7.69 0.31
CA VAL A 238 12.92 7.83 -0.97
C VAL A 238 11.59 7.05 -0.99
N GLY A 239 11.51 5.91 -0.30
CA GLY A 239 10.30 5.10 -0.19
C GLY A 239 9.13 5.82 0.48
N PRO A 240 9.21 6.14 1.79
CA PRO A 240 8.14 6.87 2.47
C PRO A 240 7.90 8.27 1.87
N VAL A 241 8.91 8.92 1.29
CA VAL A 241 8.71 10.19 0.56
C VAL A 241 7.86 9.98 -0.70
N ALA A 242 8.11 8.93 -1.47
CA ALA A 242 7.28 8.58 -2.64
C ALA A 242 5.82 8.32 -2.25
N MET A 243 5.59 7.69 -1.08
CA MET A 243 4.24 7.51 -0.52
C MET A 243 3.56 8.84 -0.21
N VAL A 244 4.26 9.76 0.45
CA VAL A 244 3.73 11.13 0.70
C VAL A 244 3.35 11.82 -0.60
N VAL A 245 4.21 11.73 -1.62
CA VAL A 245 3.96 12.32 -2.94
C VAL A 245 2.74 11.69 -3.61
N LEU A 246 2.65 10.36 -3.65
CA LEU A 246 1.49 9.63 -4.21
C LEU A 246 0.19 10.09 -3.56
N PHE A 247 0.13 10.12 -2.22
CA PHE A 247 -1.09 10.51 -1.52
C PHE A 247 -1.43 11.99 -1.71
N LYS A 248 -0.46 12.90 -1.60
CA LYS A 248 -0.72 14.34 -1.69
C LYS A 248 -0.98 14.82 -3.12
N ALA A 249 -0.32 14.23 -4.12
CA ALA A 249 -0.42 14.66 -5.51
C ALA A 249 -1.57 13.95 -6.25
N ALA A 250 -1.89 12.70 -5.91
CA ALA A 250 -2.90 11.91 -6.62
C ALA A 250 -4.10 11.56 -5.75
N SER A 251 -3.90 10.76 -4.69
CA SER A 251 -5.01 10.11 -3.97
C SER A 251 -5.94 11.10 -3.25
N ILE A 252 -5.38 12.04 -2.49
CA ILE A 252 -6.15 13.03 -1.73
C ILE A 252 -6.92 13.98 -2.64
N PRO A 253 -6.29 14.64 -3.64
CA PRO A 253 -7.03 15.52 -4.55
C PRO A 253 -8.17 14.81 -5.28
N LEU A 254 -7.94 13.56 -5.71
CA LEU A 254 -8.94 12.76 -6.40
C LEU A 254 -10.15 12.43 -5.50
N MET A 255 -9.90 12.04 -4.26
CA MET A 255 -10.97 11.74 -3.29
C MET A 255 -11.73 13.00 -2.85
N ASP A 256 -11.03 14.11 -2.67
CA ASP A 256 -11.62 15.39 -2.28
C ASP A 256 -12.50 15.96 -3.39
N ARG A 257 -12.06 15.94 -4.65
CA ARG A 257 -12.87 16.35 -5.80
C ARG A 257 -14.16 15.55 -5.89
N ARG A 258 -14.07 14.22 -5.79
CA ARG A 258 -15.25 13.37 -5.79
C ARG A 258 -16.19 13.66 -4.61
N SER A 259 -15.65 14.02 -3.46
CA SER A 259 -16.45 14.37 -2.27
C SER A 259 -17.14 15.73 -2.44
N LEU A 260 -16.47 16.72 -3.03
CA LEU A 260 -17.05 18.02 -3.39
C LEU A 260 -18.23 17.87 -4.36
N GLU A 261 -18.13 16.96 -5.34
CA GLU A 261 -19.19 16.69 -6.31
C GLU A 261 -20.43 16.02 -5.70
N ARG A 262 -20.26 15.26 -4.61
CA ARG A 262 -21.29 14.33 -4.11
C ARG A 262 -21.90 14.70 -2.77
N ARG A 263 -21.28 15.61 -2.01
CA ARG A 263 -21.66 15.91 -0.63
C ARG A 263 -21.82 17.41 -0.43
N SER A 264 -23.04 17.84 -0.10
CA SER A 264 -23.31 19.22 0.30
C SER A 264 -22.52 19.58 1.57
N GLY A 265 -21.99 20.80 1.63
CA GLY A 265 -21.20 21.29 2.77
C GLY A 265 -19.77 20.75 2.87
N TYR A 266 -19.29 19.93 1.91
CA TYR A 266 -17.92 19.40 1.98
C TYR A 266 -16.85 20.49 1.85
N ALA A 267 -17.13 21.55 1.08
CA ALA A 267 -16.23 22.70 0.97
C ALA A 267 -15.99 23.39 2.33
N ASP A 268 -17.03 23.55 3.15
CA ASP A 268 -16.91 24.12 4.49
C ASP A 268 -16.17 23.16 5.42
N HIS A 269 -16.49 21.86 5.35
CA HIS A 269 -15.78 20.82 6.09
C HIS A 269 -14.26 20.81 5.80
N MET A 270 -13.85 21.05 4.55
CA MET A 270 -12.43 21.14 4.18
C MET A 270 -11.69 22.32 4.83
N ARG A 271 -12.40 23.41 5.18
CA ARG A 271 -11.81 24.57 5.88
C ARG A 271 -11.58 24.26 7.36
N GLU A 272 -12.47 23.49 7.95
CA GLU A 272 -12.44 23.12 9.37
C GLU A 272 -11.45 21.98 9.66
N VAL A 273 -11.47 20.94 8.82
CA VAL A 273 -10.71 19.70 9.03
C VAL A 273 -9.56 19.59 8.01
N PRO A 274 -8.29 19.51 8.47
CA PRO A 274 -7.15 19.40 7.57
C PRO A 274 -7.15 18.06 6.81
N ALA A 275 -6.44 17.99 5.68
CA ALA A 275 -6.41 16.79 4.84
C ALA A 275 -5.68 15.60 5.48
N LEU A 276 -4.53 15.84 6.12
CA LEU A 276 -3.66 14.78 6.68
C LEU A 276 -3.32 15.04 8.14
N LEU A 277 -2.48 16.03 8.43
CA LEU A 277 -1.98 16.26 9.78
C LEU A 277 -3.03 16.99 10.63
N PRO A 278 -3.43 16.46 11.80
CA PRO A 278 -4.34 17.13 12.72
C PRO A 278 -3.76 18.47 13.17
N ARG A 279 -4.64 19.46 13.38
CA ARG A 279 -4.24 20.70 14.06
C ARG A 279 -4.04 20.38 15.54
N LEU A 280 -2.86 20.69 16.07
CA LEU A 280 -2.63 20.76 17.51
C LEU A 280 -3.45 21.96 18.01
N ARG A 281 -4.56 21.69 18.69
CA ARG A 281 -5.39 22.71 19.36
C ARG A 281 -5.45 22.39 20.83
#